data_AF-A0A5D2GYW3-F1
#
_entry.id   AF-A0A5D2GYW3-F1
#
_cell.length_a   1.000
_cell.length_b   1.000
_cell.length_c   1.000
_cell.angle_alpha   90.00
_cell.angle_beta   90.00
_cell.angle_gamma   90.00
#
_symmetry.space_group_name_H-M   'P 1'
#
loop_
_entity.id
_entity.type
_entity.pdbx_description
1 polymer ?
#
loop_
_entity_poly.entity_id
_entity_poly.type
_entity_poly.pdbx_seq_one_letter_code
_entity_poly.pdbx_strand_id
1 'polypeptide(L)'
;MNFPSVPSYGAVMLIPILFFPLSKILSDKGCICTMLQLEYLDLYLIHWPLSAKPGKIEFPVPKDELLAMDFNSVWAAMEDCQRFGLTKSIGVCNFSCKKLENILSFATIPPSVNQVEISPLWQQQKLREFCKSKNIVVTAYSPLGAKGTRRGTHEVLDNETLKEIANAHNKTVAQC
;
A
#
# COMPACT_ATOMS: atom_id res chain seq x y z
N MET A 1 8.78 8.57 -39.15
CA MET A 1 9.68 7.79 -38.29
C MET A 1 8.81 7.00 -37.35
N ASN A 2 8.79 5.67 -37.49
CA ASN A 2 8.02 4.78 -36.63
C ASN A 2 8.76 4.63 -35.30
N PHE A 3 8.11 5.01 -34.20
CA PHE A 3 8.60 4.68 -32.87
C PHE A 3 8.29 3.20 -32.60
N PRO A 4 9.26 2.40 -32.12
CA PRO A 4 8.98 1.03 -31.72
C PRO A 4 8.06 1.01 -30.49
N SER A 5 7.10 0.09 -30.49
CA SER A 5 6.21 -0.18 -29.36
C SER A 5 7.01 -0.60 -28.13
N VAL A 6 6.95 0.21 -27.08
CA VAL A 6 7.54 -0.10 -25.78
C VAL A 6 6.66 -1.15 -25.09
N PRO A 7 7.20 -2.29 -24.63
CA PRO A 7 6.41 -3.27 -23.89
C PRO A 7 5.88 -2.64 -22.59
N SER A 8 4.58 -2.82 -22.33
CA SER A 8 3.88 -2.31 -21.16
C SER A 8 4.29 -3.07 -19.90
N TYR A 9 5.32 -2.58 -19.23
CA TYR A 9 5.66 -3.05 -17.89
C TYR A 9 4.66 -2.47 -16.91
N GLY A 10 3.80 -3.31 -16.36
CA GLY A 10 2.92 -2.87 -15.28
C GLY A 10 3.74 -2.62 -14.00
N ALA A 11 3.30 -1.63 -13.23
CA ALA A 11 3.99 -1.14 -12.05
C ALA A 11 3.16 -1.35 -10.79
N VAL A 12 3.83 -1.65 -9.68
CA VAL A 12 3.26 -1.61 -8.33
C VAL A 12 3.57 -0.24 -7.76
N MET A 13 2.58 0.65 -7.65
CA MET A 13 2.81 1.98 -7.08
C MET A 13 2.03 2.21 -5.79
N LEU A 14 2.76 2.71 -4.79
CA LEU A 14 2.25 3.34 -3.58
C LEU A 14 2.05 4.82 -3.85
N ILE A 15 0.89 5.20 -4.36
CA ILE A 15 0.50 6.61 -4.30
C ILE A 15 -0.38 6.77 -3.07
N PRO A 16 -0.16 7.80 -2.24
CA PRO A 16 -1.13 8.22 -1.25
C PRO A 16 -2.44 8.56 -1.97
N ILE A 17 -3.37 7.60 -2.06
CA ILE A 17 -4.77 7.91 -2.39
C ILE A 17 -5.33 8.56 -1.14
N LEU A 18 -4.95 9.80 -0.98
CA LEU A 18 -5.46 10.67 0.03
C LEU A 18 -6.61 11.41 -0.62
N PHE A 19 -7.81 10.88 -0.36
CA PHE A 19 -8.97 11.72 -0.03
C PHE A 19 -9.79 12.29 -1.18
N PHE A 20 -10.45 11.45 -1.97
CA PHE A 20 -11.35 11.97 -3.01
C PHE A 20 -12.70 11.25 -3.13
N PRO A 21 -13.79 11.98 -3.46
CA PRO A 21 -15.06 11.39 -3.85
C PRO A 21 -14.90 10.54 -5.11
N LEU A 22 -15.81 9.58 -5.35
CA LEU A 22 -15.80 8.61 -6.46
C LEU A 22 -15.40 9.23 -7.82
N SER A 23 -15.97 10.40 -8.16
CA SER A 23 -15.69 11.14 -9.39
C SER A 23 -14.23 11.56 -9.52
N LYS A 24 -13.60 11.92 -8.40
CA LYS A 24 -12.21 12.36 -8.36
C LYS A 24 -11.23 11.22 -8.14
N ILE A 25 -11.63 10.09 -7.56
CA ILE A 25 -10.87 8.83 -7.62
C ILE A 25 -10.69 8.37 -9.07
N LEU A 26 -11.76 8.45 -9.88
CA LEU A 26 -11.70 8.11 -11.31
C LEU A 26 -10.90 9.14 -12.11
N SER A 27 -11.12 10.44 -11.85
CA SER A 27 -10.37 11.54 -12.50
C SER A 27 -8.88 11.51 -12.19
N ASP A 28 -8.51 11.33 -10.92
CA ASP A 28 -7.12 11.30 -10.49
C ASP A 28 -6.41 10.02 -10.96
N LYS A 29 -7.13 8.91 -11.18
CA LYS A 29 -6.52 7.70 -11.75
C LYS A 29 -6.28 7.78 -13.25
N GLY A 30 -7.21 8.38 -14.01
CA GLY A 30 -6.92 8.79 -15.38
C GLY A 30 -5.66 9.67 -15.43
N CYS A 31 -5.52 10.56 -14.45
CA CYS A 31 -4.33 11.38 -14.27
C CYS A 31 -3.08 10.55 -13.90
N ILE A 32 -3.16 9.59 -12.98
CA ILE A 32 -2.02 8.75 -12.55
C ILE A 32 -1.50 7.88 -13.69
N CYS A 33 -2.37 7.15 -14.40
CA CYS A 33 -1.97 6.36 -15.56
C CYS A 33 -1.32 7.26 -16.62
N THR A 34 -1.86 8.46 -16.85
CA THR A 34 -1.26 9.45 -17.75
C THR A 34 0.11 9.95 -17.25
N MET A 35 0.24 10.26 -15.95
CA MET A 35 1.48 10.72 -15.33
C MET A 35 2.60 9.68 -15.42
N LEU A 36 2.24 8.41 -15.30
CA LEU A 36 3.19 7.29 -15.39
C LEU A 36 3.36 6.76 -16.81
N GLN A 37 2.58 7.28 -17.77
CA GLN A 37 2.54 6.80 -19.16
C GLN A 37 2.22 5.30 -19.24
N LEU A 38 1.27 4.84 -18.42
CA LEU A 38 0.79 3.46 -18.36
C LEU A 38 -0.67 3.38 -18.80
N GLU A 39 -1.04 2.24 -19.38
CA GLU A 39 -2.43 1.94 -19.72
C GLU A 39 -3.23 1.46 -18.49
N TYR A 40 -2.57 0.74 -17.58
CA TYR A 40 -3.16 0.20 -16.36
C TYR A 40 -2.11 0.05 -15.25
N LEU A 41 -2.57 -0.15 -14.01
CA LEU A 41 -1.73 -0.55 -12.86
C LEU A 41 -1.90 -2.04 -12.55
N ASP A 42 -0.84 -2.76 -12.18
CA ASP A 42 -1.03 -4.14 -11.72
C ASP A 42 -1.71 -4.19 -10.34
N LEU A 43 -1.39 -3.23 -9.48
CA LEU A 43 -1.92 -3.13 -8.12
C LEU A 43 -2.16 -1.68 -7.73
N TYR A 44 -3.35 -1.41 -7.18
CA TYR A 44 -3.73 -0.09 -6.67
C TYR A 44 -4.22 -0.20 -5.22
N LEU A 45 -3.65 0.61 -4.33
CA LEU A 45 -3.82 0.47 -2.87
C LEU A 45 -4.41 1.73 -2.21
N ILE A 46 -5.40 1.56 -1.34
CA ILE A 46 -5.76 2.62 -0.37
C ILE A 46 -4.59 2.82 0.59
N HIS A 47 -3.95 3.99 0.57
CA HIS A 47 -2.67 4.19 1.27
C HIS A 47 -2.79 4.29 2.80
N TRP A 48 -3.86 4.92 3.30
CA TRP A 48 -4.19 5.00 4.73
C TRP A 48 -5.70 4.87 4.94
N PRO A 49 -6.16 4.27 6.06
CA PRO A 49 -7.58 4.16 6.39
C PRO A 49 -8.13 5.46 7.00
N LEU A 50 -7.86 6.59 6.36
CA LEU A 50 -8.23 7.94 6.82
C LEU A 50 -8.67 8.77 5.62
N SER A 51 -9.47 9.80 5.88
CA SER A 51 -9.76 10.87 4.95
C SER A 51 -9.14 12.19 5.44
N ALA A 52 -9.00 13.19 4.57
CA ALA A 52 -8.79 14.58 4.99
C ALA A 52 -9.61 15.52 4.10
N LYS A 53 -9.68 16.79 4.52
CA LYS A 53 -10.39 17.83 3.78
C LYS A 53 -9.82 17.96 2.35
N PRO A 54 -10.68 18.14 1.33
CA PRO A 54 -10.22 18.38 -0.04
C PRO A 54 -9.39 19.67 -0.12
N GLY A 55 -8.24 19.64 -0.78
CA GLY A 55 -7.39 20.82 -0.93
C GLY A 55 -5.92 20.49 -1.13
N LYS A 56 -5.06 21.48 -0.91
CA LYS A 56 -3.61 21.28 -0.91
C LYS A 56 -3.23 20.59 0.41
N ILE A 57 -2.95 19.31 0.33
CA ILE A 57 -2.58 18.50 1.50
C ILE A 57 -1.11 18.76 1.81
N GLU A 58 -0.84 19.33 2.99
CA GLU A 58 0.51 19.36 3.54
C GLU A 58 0.77 18.09 4.35
N PHE A 59 1.98 17.53 4.23
CA PHE A 59 2.41 16.39 5.02
C PHE A 59 3.37 16.81 6.12
N PRO A 60 3.14 16.43 7.39
CA PRO A 60 2.02 15.63 7.88
C PRO A 60 0.69 16.39 7.88
N VAL A 61 -0.42 15.67 7.62
CA VAL A 61 -1.77 16.26 7.60
C VAL A 61 -2.13 16.78 8.99
N PRO A 62 -2.55 18.05 9.13
CA PRO A 62 -3.05 18.60 10.39
C PRO A 62 -4.23 17.78 10.93
N LYS A 63 -4.31 17.61 12.26
CA LYS A 63 -5.32 16.75 12.90
C LYS A 63 -6.75 17.23 12.65
N ASP A 64 -6.95 18.54 12.58
CA ASP A 64 -8.22 19.22 12.32
C ASP A 64 -8.67 19.15 10.85
N GLU A 65 -7.78 18.69 9.97
CA GLU A 65 -8.09 18.40 8.58
C GLU A 65 -8.41 16.92 8.34
N LEU A 66 -8.10 16.03 9.30
CA LEU A 66 -8.42 14.61 9.20
C LEU A 66 -9.93 14.36 9.37
N LEU A 67 -10.44 13.48 8.52
CA LEU A 67 -11.84 13.04 8.48
C LEU A 67 -11.90 11.53 8.61
N ALA A 68 -13.01 11.03 9.16
CA ALA A 68 -13.31 9.61 9.09
C ALA A 68 -13.50 9.20 7.62
N MET A 69 -12.85 8.11 7.22
CA MET A 69 -13.01 7.58 5.87
C MET A 69 -14.33 6.82 5.76
N ASP A 70 -15.09 7.10 4.71
CA ASP A 70 -16.20 6.24 4.30
C ASP A 70 -15.65 5.03 3.55
N PHE A 71 -15.46 3.93 4.28
CA PHE A 71 -14.89 2.69 3.72
C PHE A 71 -15.76 2.10 2.62
N ASN A 72 -17.10 2.25 2.68
CA ASN A 72 -17.99 1.63 1.72
C ASN A 72 -17.88 2.32 0.37
N SER A 73 -18.07 3.64 0.35
CA SER A 73 -17.97 4.44 -0.88
C SER A 73 -16.58 4.37 -1.50
N VAL A 74 -15.51 4.43 -0.69
CA VAL A 74 -14.14 4.36 -1.20
C VAL A 74 -13.82 2.97 -1.75
N TRP A 75 -14.23 1.88 -1.09
CA TRP A 75 -13.97 0.54 -1.60
C TRP A 75 -14.77 0.26 -2.87
N ALA A 76 -16.04 0.66 -2.94
CA ALA A 76 -16.85 0.55 -4.16
C ALA A 76 -16.17 1.23 -5.36
N ALA A 77 -15.57 2.41 -5.14
CA ALA A 77 -14.77 3.10 -6.14
C ALA A 77 -13.53 2.32 -6.59
N MET A 78 -12.88 1.59 -5.67
CA MET A 78 -11.74 0.74 -5.99
C MET A 78 -12.17 -0.41 -6.89
N GLU A 79 -13.29 -1.05 -6.56
CA GLU A 79 -13.85 -2.14 -7.36
C GLU A 79 -14.24 -1.68 -8.76
N ASP A 80 -14.86 -0.49 -8.91
CA ASP A 80 -15.15 0.09 -10.22
C ASP A 80 -13.89 0.27 -11.07
N CYS A 81 -12.80 0.69 -10.46
CA CYS A 81 -11.54 0.88 -11.19
C CYS A 81 -10.96 -0.44 -11.70
N GLN A 82 -11.14 -1.53 -10.95
CA GLN A 82 -10.77 -2.86 -11.43
C GLN A 82 -11.70 -3.31 -12.55
N ARG A 83 -13.02 -3.10 -12.41
CA ARG A 83 -14.02 -3.42 -13.45
C ARG A 83 -13.77 -2.67 -14.76
N PHE A 84 -13.33 -1.42 -14.69
CA PHE A 84 -12.98 -0.60 -15.86
C PHE A 84 -11.59 -0.91 -16.44
N GLY A 85 -10.87 -1.91 -15.90
CA GLY A 85 -9.56 -2.30 -16.42
C GLY A 85 -8.43 -1.32 -16.10
N LEU A 86 -8.66 -0.32 -15.25
CA LEU A 86 -7.65 0.67 -14.86
C LEU A 86 -6.59 0.06 -13.92
N THR A 87 -6.96 -1.01 -13.22
CA THR A 87 -6.04 -1.79 -12.39
C THR A 87 -6.40 -3.26 -12.46
N LYS A 88 -5.39 -4.15 -12.44
CA LYS A 88 -5.63 -5.59 -12.40
C LYS A 88 -6.04 -6.07 -11.02
N SER A 89 -5.45 -5.49 -9.97
CA SER A 89 -5.72 -5.84 -8.57
C SER A 89 -5.92 -4.60 -7.72
N ILE A 90 -6.73 -4.73 -6.66
CA ILE A 90 -6.94 -3.69 -5.65
C ILE A 90 -6.60 -4.21 -4.26
N GLY A 91 -6.15 -3.31 -3.39
CA GLY A 91 -5.80 -3.65 -2.03
C GLY A 91 -5.77 -2.42 -1.13
N VAL A 92 -5.16 -2.60 0.03
CA VAL A 92 -5.06 -1.59 1.08
C VAL A 92 -3.65 -1.52 1.65
N CYS A 93 -3.35 -0.45 2.39
CA CYS A 93 -2.10 -0.22 3.08
C CYS A 93 -2.39 0.40 4.45
N ASN A 94 -1.68 -0.04 5.49
CA ASN A 94 -1.86 0.40 6.88
C ASN A 94 -3.20 -0.02 7.53
N PHE A 95 -3.78 -1.15 7.11
CA PHE A 95 -5.04 -1.65 7.68
C PHE A 95 -4.78 -2.70 8.75
N SER A 96 -5.44 -2.55 9.90
CA SER A 96 -5.48 -3.56 10.96
C SER A 96 -6.52 -4.65 10.66
N CYS A 97 -6.46 -5.78 11.37
CA CYS A 97 -7.44 -6.88 11.22
C CYS A 97 -8.89 -6.36 11.29
N LYS A 98 -9.22 -5.54 12.28
CA LYS A 98 -10.58 -4.97 12.45
C LYS A 98 -11.02 -4.13 11.24
N LYS A 99 -10.10 -3.38 10.62
CA LYS A 99 -10.43 -2.57 9.44
C LYS A 99 -10.58 -3.44 8.19
N LEU A 100 -9.79 -4.51 8.07
CA LEU A 100 -9.94 -5.50 7.02
C LEU A 100 -11.27 -6.26 7.16
N GLU A 101 -11.64 -6.69 8.36
CA GLU A 101 -12.94 -7.31 8.65
C GLU A 101 -14.10 -6.41 8.22
N ASN A 102 -13.99 -5.10 8.48
CA ASN A 102 -14.98 -4.14 8.03
C ASN A 102 -15.14 -4.16 6.50
N ILE A 103 -14.04 -4.00 5.73
CA ILE A 103 -14.09 -4.07 4.26
C ILE A 103 -14.67 -5.41 3.79
N LEU A 104 -14.18 -6.53 4.34
CA LEU A 104 -14.61 -7.86 3.95
C LEU A 104 -16.11 -8.12 4.21
N SER A 105 -16.75 -7.36 5.09
CA SER A 105 -18.18 -7.51 5.37
C SER A 105 -19.09 -7.01 4.25
N PHE A 106 -18.61 -6.12 3.37
CA PHE A 106 -19.40 -5.53 2.29
C PHE A 106 -18.71 -5.57 0.92
N ALA A 107 -17.43 -5.94 0.84
CA ALA A 107 -16.68 -6.01 -0.40
C ALA A 107 -17.25 -7.10 -1.34
N THR A 108 -17.51 -6.71 -2.59
CA THR A 108 -17.79 -7.67 -3.67
C THR A 108 -16.49 -8.26 -4.19
N ILE A 109 -15.46 -7.43 -4.35
CA ILE A 109 -14.11 -7.85 -4.69
C ILE A 109 -13.24 -7.64 -3.43
N PRO A 110 -12.75 -8.72 -2.78
CA PRO A 110 -11.95 -8.58 -1.57
C PRO A 110 -10.57 -7.97 -1.87
N PRO A 111 -9.94 -7.29 -0.89
CA PRO A 111 -8.59 -6.77 -1.07
C PRO A 111 -7.59 -7.91 -1.33
N SER A 112 -6.83 -7.80 -2.42
CA SER A 112 -5.81 -8.78 -2.78
C SER A 112 -4.54 -8.65 -1.93
N VAL A 113 -4.22 -7.42 -1.50
CA VAL A 113 -2.99 -7.08 -0.76
C VAL A 113 -3.32 -6.19 0.43
N ASN A 114 -2.62 -6.41 1.55
CA ASN A 114 -2.46 -5.43 2.62
C ASN A 114 -0.97 -5.12 2.80
N GLN A 115 -0.56 -3.92 2.41
CA GLN A 115 0.82 -3.47 2.61
C GLN A 115 0.98 -2.82 3.99
N VAL A 116 1.93 -3.28 4.80
CA VAL A 116 2.12 -2.81 6.18
C VAL A 116 3.59 -2.82 6.58
N GLU A 117 3.93 -2.07 7.63
CA GLU A 117 5.27 -2.12 8.22
C GLU A 117 5.53 -3.52 8.76
N ILE A 118 6.56 -4.18 8.24
CA ILE A 118 7.02 -5.46 8.79
C ILE A 118 8.54 -5.46 8.74
N SER A 119 9.15 -5.79 9.88
CA SER A 119 10.59 -5.99 10.03
C SER A 119 10.84 -7.14 11.02
N PRO A 120 12.08 -7.62 11.20
CA PRO A 120 12.40 -8.61 12.24
C PRO A 120 11.97 -8.18 13.65
N LEU A 121 11.99 -6.88 13.94
CA LEU A 121 11.58 -6.29 15.22
C LEU A 121 10.08 -5.96 15.28
N TRP A 122 9.40 -5.90 14.13
CA TRP A 122 7.98 -5.62 14.03
C TRP A 122 7.30 -6.61 13.09
N GLN A 123 7.13 -7.84 13.55
CA GLN A 123 6.78 -8.95 12.67
C GLN A 123 5.29 -8.90 12.23
N GLN A 124 4.40 -8.39 13.09
CA GLN A 124 2.94 -8.39 12.87
C GLN A 124 2.29 -9.78 12.69
N GLN A 125 2.71 -10.78 13.48
CA GLN A 125 2.24 -12.17 13.34
C GLN A 125 0.71 -12.31 13.25
N LYS A 126 -0.03 -11.72 14.18
CA LYS A 126 -1.50 -11.75 14.20
C LYS A 126 -2.13 -11.23 12.89
N LEU A 127 -1.59 -10.15 12.33
CA LEU A 127 -2.08 -9.58 11.07
C LEU A 127 -1.73 -10.49 9.89
N ARG A 128 -0.51 -11.06 9.84
CA ARG A 128 -0.11 -11.99 8.78
C ARG A 128 -0.99 -13.24 8.75
N GLU A 129 -1.27 -13.80 9.92
CA GLU A 129 -2.15 -14.97 10.08
C GLU A 129 -3.58 -14.65 9.65
N PHE A 130 -4.10 -13.50 10.07
CA PHE A 130 -5.41 -13.02 9.63
C PHE A 130 -5.47 -12.86 8.11
N CYS A 131 -4.51 -12.15 7.51
CA CYS A 131 -4.47 -11.95 6.06
C CYS A 131 -4.37 -13.28 5.30
N LYS A 132 -3.51 -14.21 5.76
CA LYS A 132 -3.41 -15.56 5.20
C LYS A 132 -4.75 -16.29 5.24
N SER A 133 -5.48 -16.24 6.36
CA SER A 133 -6.79 -16.88 6.50
C SER A 133 -7.87 -16.33 5.56
N LYS A 134 -7.66 -15.11 5.03
CA LYS A 134 -8.57 -14.40 4.13
C LYS A 134 -8.07 -14.35 2.68
N ASN A 135 -7.00 -15.07 2.35
CA ASN A 135 -6.33 -15.03 1.05
C ASN A 135 -5.86 -13.62 0.64
N ILE A 136 -5.46 -12.81 1.62
CA ILE A 136 -4.88 -11.47 1.41
C ILE A 136 -3.35 -11.59 1.49
N VAL A 137 -2.64 -11.18 0.45
CA VAL A 137 -1.18 -11.15 0.44
C VAL A 137 -0.70 -9.99 1.30
N VAL A 138 0.31 -10.24 2.13
CA VAL A 138 0.96 -9.19 2.91
C VAL A 138 2.23 -8.73 2.20
N THR A 139 2.34 -7.43 1.97
CA THR A 139 3.55 -6.80 1.44
C THR A 139 4.21 -5.97 2.54
N ALA A 140 5.47 -6.24 2.85
CA ALA A 140 6.21 -5.51 3.87
C ALA A 140 6.75 -4.18 3.30
N TYR A 141 6.48 -3.06 3.98
CA TYR A 141 7.27 -1.84 3.80
C TYR A 141 8.22 -1.65 5.00
N SER A 142 9.27 -0.85 4.82
CA SER A 142 10.33 -0.63 5.80
C SER A 142 10.98 -1.91 6.38
N PRO A 143 11.26 -2.95 5.56
CA PRO A 143 11.78 -4.23 6.07
C PRO A 143 13.12 -4.10 6.82
N LEU A 144 13.91 -3.08 6.47
CA LEU A 144 15.21 -2.78 7.08
C LEU A 144 15.16 -1.65 8.11
N GLY A 145 13.98 -1.38 8.69
CA GLY A 145 13.79 -0.32 9.70
C GLY A 145 13.80 1.10 9.14
N ALA A 146 13.76 1.28 7.82
CA ALA A 146 13.80 2.59 7.14
C ALA A 146 15.01 3.48 7.55
N LYS A 147 16.17 2.86 7.81
CA LYS A 147 17.44 3.55 8.11
C LYS A 147 17.69 4.71 7.15
N GLY A 148 18.05 5.87 7.70
CA GLY A 148 18.31 7.09 6.92
C GLY A 148 17.09 7.99 6.67
N THR A 149 15.90 7.60 7.14
CA THR A 149 14.70 8.46 7.10
C THR A 149 14.42 9.11 8.45
N ARG A 150 13.69 10.24 8.45
CA ARG A 150 13.34 10.98 9.69
C ARG A 150 12.62 10.15 10.75
N ARG A 151 11.90 9.10 10.35
CA ARG A 151 11.12 8.21 11.24
C ARG A 151 11.68 6.80 11.31
N GLY A 152 12.81 6.54 10.65
CA GLY A 152 13.43 5.23 10.62
C GLY A 152 14.29 4.96 11.85
N THR A 153 14.58 3.69 12.06
CA THR A 153 15.46 3.20 13.12
C THR A 153 16.63 2.43 12.53
N HIS A 154 17.74 2.45 13.26
CA HIS A 154 18.91 1.63 12.95
C HIS A 154 18.83 0.24 13.61
N GLU A 155 17.89 0.04 14.54
CA GLU A 155 17.83 -1.13 15.41
C GLU A 155 17.70 -2.45 14.66
N VAL A 156 17.11 -2.46 13.46
CA VAL A 156 17.05 -3.68 12.63
C VAL A 156 18.43 -4.04 12.09
N LEU A 157 19.12 -3.09 11.44
CA LEU A 157 20.40 -3.37 10.78
C LEU A 157 21.56 -3.51 11.76
N ASP A 158 21.45 -2.86 12.92
CA ASP A 158 22.48 -2.87 13.95
C ASP A 158 22.22 -3.96 15.03
N ASN A 159 21.17 -4.78 14.87
CA ASN A 159 20.83 -5.87 15.80
C ASN A 159 21.92 -6.95 15.84
N GLU A 160 22.50 -7.21 17.01
CA GLU A 160 23.59 -8.18 17.18
C GLU A 160 23.17 -9.62 16.81
N THR A 161 21.96 -10.04 17.16
CA THR A 161 21.44 -11.37 16.79
C THR A 161 21.32 -11.52 15.28
N LEU A 162 20.85 -10.49 14.57
CA LEU A 162 20.79 -10.53 13.10
C LEU A 162 22.19 -10.50 12.47
N LYS A 163 23.16 -9.78 13.07
CA LYS A 163 24.56 -9.81 12.62
C LYS A 163 25.19 -11.20 12.79
N GLU A 164 24.96 -11.87 13.91
CA GLU A 164 25.43 -13.23 14.15
C GLU A 164 24.87 -14.21 13.12
N ILE A 165 23.56 -14.14 12.83
CA ILE A 165 22.91 -14.95 11.79
C ILE A 165 23.52 -14.62 10.42
N ALA A 166 23.66 -13.34 10.08
CA ALA A 166 24.24 -12.92 8.81
C ALA A 166 25.66 -13.45 8.60
N ASN A 167 26.50 -13.36 9.64
CA ASN A 167 27.86 -13.87 9.62
C ASN A 167 27.89 -15.40 9.45
N ALA A 168 27.04 -16.13 10.17
CA ALA A 168 26.96 -17.59 10.04
C ALA A 168 26.59 -18.05 8.61
N HIS A 169 25.86 -17.22 7.85
CA HIS A 169 25.46 -17.50 6.48
C HIS A 169 26.31 -16.80 5.40
N ASN A 170 27.37 -16.07 5.77
CA ASN A 170 28.16 -15.21 4.87
C ASN A 170 27.28 -14.24 4.06
N LYS A 171 26.32 -13.60 4.73
CA LYS A 171 25.37 -12.62 4.17
C LYS A 171 25.45 -11.29 4.91
N THR A 172 24.79 -10.28 4.36
CA THR A 172 24.54 -9.03 5.07
C THR A 172 23.26 -9.13 5.90
N VAL A 173 23.10 -8.29 6.93
CA VAL A 173 21.85 -8.22 7.72
C VAL A 173 20.64 -7.91 6.84
N ALA A 174 20.83 -7.17 5.73
CA ALA A 174 19.76 -6.86 4.79
C ALA A 174 19.29 -8.06 3.94
N GLN A 175 20.10 -9.12 3.87
CA GLN A 175 19.78 -10.37 3.15
C GLN A 175 19.25 -11.47 4.08
N CYS A 176 19.28 -11.25 5.40
CA CYS A 176 18.80 -12.18 6.42
C CYS A 176 17.31 -11.96 6.69
#